data_AF-E4PGD1-F1
#
_entry.id   AF-E4PGD1-F1
#
_cell.length_a   1.000
_cell.length_b   1.000
_cell.length_c   1.000
_cell.angle_alpha   90.00
_cell.angle_beta   90.00
_cell.angle_gamma   90.00
#
_symmetry.space_group_name_H-M   'P 1'
#
loop_
_entity.id
_entity.type
_entity.pdbx_description
1 polymer ?
#
loop_
_entity_poly.entity_id
_entity_poly.type
_entity_poly.pdbx_seq_one_letter_code
_entity_poly.pdbx_strand_id
1 'polypeptide(L)'
;MEQQGVKCVPVGCRGGGCGFCKIRVVEGEYECGKMSRAHAPPEAIEQGEVLACRIYPVTDLTIECLEPSAPGETSEQTTTRALR
;
A
#
# COMPACT_ATOMS: atom_id res chain seq x y z
N MET A 1 -13.08 -3.57 -8.46
CA MET A 1 -12.62 -4.51 -7.42
C MET A 1 -13.79 -5.01 -6.56
N GLU A 2 -14.31 -4.29 -5.55
CA GLU A 2 -15.41 -4.77 -4.68
C GLU A 2 -16.70 -5.15 -5.43
N GLN A 3 -17.11 -4.35 -6.42
CA GLN A 3 -18.34 -4.60 -7.20
C GLN A 3 -18.27 -5.84 -8.09
N GLN A 4 -17.07 -6.38 -8.33
CA GLN A 4 -16.85 -7.57 -9.15
C GLN A 4 -16.76 -8.85 -8.30
N GLY A 5 -16.95 -8.77 -6.97
CA GLY A 5 -16.92 -9.93 -6.07
C GLY A 5 -15.52 -10.49 -5.78
N VAL A 6 -14.47 -9.83 -6.28
CA VAL A 6 -13.07 -10.23 -6.07
C VAL A 6 -12.63 -9.77 -4.68
N LYS A 7 -12.57 -10.70 -3.72
CA LYS A 7 -12.23 -10.44 -2.30
C LYS A 7 -10.71 -10.40 -2.01
N CYS A 8 -9.86 -10.31 -3.02
CA CYS A 8 -8.42 -10.40 -2.81
C CYS A 8 -7.87 -9.18 -2.06
N VAL A 9 -8.45 -7.99 -2.26
CA VAL A 9 -8.02 -6.76 -1.58
C VAL A 9 -8.94 -6.44 -0.40
N PRO A 10 -8.41 -6.35 0.83
CA PRO A 10 -9.22 -5.96 1.98
C PRO A 10 -9.54 -4.46 1.96
N VAL A 11 -10.68 -4.10 2.55
CA VAL A 11 -11.20 -2.73 2.54
C VAL A 11 -10.98 -2.08 3.89
N GLY A 12 -10.28 -0.95 3.89
CA GLY A 12 -10.06 -0.12 5.09
C GLY A 12 -10.74 1.24 5.00
N CYS A 13 -10.03 2.30 5.38
CA CYS A 13 -10.54 3.67 5.46
C CYS A 13 -10.98 4.32 4.13
N ARG A 14 -10.64 3.74 2.98
CA ARG A 14 -10.88 4.28 1.62
C ARG A 14 -10.25 5.65 1.31
N GLY A 15 -9.48 6.22 2.24
CA GLY A 15 -8.82 7.52 2.09
C GLY A 15 -7.30 7.45 1.91
N GLY A 16 -6.71 6.25 1.80
CA GLY A 16 -5.25 6.08 1.70
C GLY A 16 -4.47 6.30 3.00
N GLY A 17 -5.15 6.27 4.15
CA GLY A 17 -4.56 6.54 5.46
C GLY A 17 -4.20 5.31 6.30
N CYS A 18 -4.92 4.19 6.17
CA CYS A 18 -4.81 3.05 7.09
C CYS A 18 -3.89 1.91 6.62
N GLY A 19 -3.39 1.94 5.38
CA GLY A 19 -2.53 0.90 4.81
C GLY A 19 -3.20 -0.45 4.51
N PHE A 20 -4.39 -0.73 5.05
CA PHE A 20 -5.05 -2.04 4.95
C PHE A 20 -5.18 -2.59 3.52
N CYS A 21 -5.47 -1.73 2.54
CA CYS A 21 -5.62 -2.12 1.14
C CYS A 21 -4.30 -2.08 0.35
N LYS A 22 -3.15 -2.34 0.99
CA LYS A 22 -1.84 -2.34 0.32
C LYS A 22 -1.76 -3.53 -0.63
N ILE A 23 -1.31 -3.27 -1.85
CA ILE A 23 -1.14 -4.23 -2.92
C ILE A 23 0.14 -3.91 -3.69
N ARG A 24 0.57 -4.85 -4.55
CA ARG A 24 1.62 -4.62 -5.52
C ARG A 24 1.06 -4.74 -6.92
N VAL A 25 1.24 -3.72 -7.76
CA VAL A 25 0.91 -3.79 -9.19
C VAL A 25 2.08 -4.45 -9.90
N VAL A 26 1.84 -5.57 -10.57
CA VAL A 26 2.87 -6.29 -11.31
C VAL A 26 2.84 -5.98 -12.80
N GLU A 27 1.66 -5.64 -13.34
CA GLU A 27 1.48 -5.25 -14.74
C GLU A 27 0.35 -4.22 -14.89
N GLY A 28 0.45 -3.41 -15.94
CA GLY A 28 -0.51 -2.38 -16.32
C GLY A 28 -0.17 -0.98 -15.79
N GLU A 29 -0.87 0.01 -16.32
CA GLU A 29 -0.67 1.43 -16.01
C GLU A 29 -1.79 1.97 -15.12
N TYR A 30 -1.43 2.82 -14.16
CA TYR A 30 -2.36 3.41 -13.22
C TYR A 30 -1.91 4.79 -12.76
N GLU A 31 -2.88 5.60 -12.34
CA GLU A 31 -2.63 6.88 -11.70
C GLU A 31 -2.76 6.77 -10.18
N CYS A 32 -1.90 7.50 -9.46
CA CYS A 32 -1.87 7.52 -8.01
C CYS A 32 -2.48 8.80 -7.45
N GLY A 33 -3.48 8.66 -6.57
CA GLY A 33 -3.92 9.73 -5.69
C GLY A 33 -3.00 9.92 -4.48
N LYS A 34 -3.18 11.02 -3.73
CA LYS A 34 -2.51 11.21 -2.43
C LYS A 34 -2.75 10.01 -1.50
N MET A 35 -1.68 9.51 -0.91
CA MET A 35 -1.67 8.38 0.03
C MET A 35 -0.66 8.62 1.16
N SER A 36 -0.83 7.92 2.28
CA SER A 36 0.06 8.02 3.43
C SER A 36 1.45 7.49 3.10
N ARG A 37 2.47 8.33 3.26
CA ARG A 37 3.88 7.95 3.07
C ARG A 37 4.33 6.87 4.08
N ALA A 38 3.63 6.73 5.21
CA ALA A 38 3.91 5.66 6.18
C ALA A 38 3.52 4.26 5.66
N HIS A 39 2.67 4.17 4.65
CA HIS A 39 2.22 2.88 4.08
C HIS A 39 2.61 2.70 2.61
N ALA A 40 2.79 3.79 1.88
CA ALA A 40 3.26 3.83 0.51
C ALA A 40 4.27 4.99 0.37
N PRO A 41 5.51 4.81 0.85
CA PRO A 41 6.57 5.78 0.63
C PRO A 41 6.98 5.79 -0.86
N PRO A 42 7.65 6.84 -1.35
CA PRO A 42 8.00 6.98 -2.77
C PRO A 42 8.69 5.75 -3.37
N GLU A 43 9.65 5.18 -2.65
CA GLU A 43 10.40 3.99 -3.07
C GLU A 43 9.50 2.76 -3.24
N ALA A 44 8.48 2.60 -2.41
CA ALA A 44 7.51 1.52 -2.52
C ALA A 44 6.61 1.75 -3.74
N ILE A 45 6.19 2.99 -3.99
CA ILE A 45 5.39 3.34 -5.17
C ILE A 45 6.17 3.05 -6.45
N GLU A 46 7.47 3.36 -6.49
CA GLU A 46 8.36 3.04 -7.61
C GLU A 46 8.48 1.53 -7.86
N GLN A 47 8.33 0.71 -6.80
CA GLN A 47 8.29 -0.75 -6.88
C GLN A 47 6.88 -1.31 -7.19
N GLY A 48 5.90 -0.44 -7.41
CA GLY A 48 4.50 -0.82 -7.65
C GLY A 48 3.71 -1.16 -6.38
N GLU A 49 4.28 -0.96 -5.19
CA GLU A 49 3.60 -1.14 -3.91
C GLU A 49 2.79 0.10 -3.53
N VAL A 50 1.46 -0.04 -3.61
CA VAL A 50 0.52 1.09 -3.54
C VAL A 50 -0.73 0.73 -2.76
N LEU A 51 -1.52 1.75 -2.42
CA LEU A 51 -2.80 1.56 -1.74
C LEU A 51 -3.93 1.47 -2.77
N ALA A 52 -4.58 0.31 -2.86
CA ALA A 52 -5.62 0.03 -3.84
C ALA A 52 -6.77 1.06 -3.83
N CYS A 53 -7.10 1.63 -2.66
CA CYS A 53 -8.16 2.64 -2.56
C CYS A 53 -7.80 4.01 -3.16
N ARG A 54 -6.55 4.21 -3.58
CA ARG A 54 -6.04 5.46 -4.16
C ARG A 54 -5.35 5.27 -5.51
N ILE A 55 -5.48 4.11 -6.14
CA ILE A 55 -5.05 3.93 -7.53
C ILE A 55 -6.23 3.91 -8.48
N TYR A 56 -6.00 4.43 -9.67
CA TYR A 56 -6.98 4.51 -10.74
C TYR A 56 -6.40 3.82 -11.98
N PRO A 57 -6.89 2.63 -12.35
CA PRO A 57 -6.37 1.91 -13.50
C PRO A 57 -6.58 2.72 -14.78
N VAL A 58 -5.51 2.89 -15.56
CA VAL A 58 -5.54 3.43 -16.93
C VAL A 58 -5.71 2.28 -17.93
N THR A 59 -5.07 1.14 -17.65
CA THR A 59 -5.24 -0.12 -18.38
C THR A 59 -5.71 -1.23 -17.43
N ASP A 60 -5.93 -2.43 -17.98
CA ASP A 60 -6.07 -3.63 -17.16
C ASP A 60 -4.84 -3.80 -16.25
N LEU A 61 -5.08 -4.13 -14.98
CA LEU A 61 -4.02 -4.30 -13.98
C LEU A 61 -3.95 -5.74 -13.52
N THR A 62 -2.72 -6.27 -13.45
CA THR A 62 -2.41 -7.47 -12.69
C THR A 62 -1.87 -7.02 -11.33
N ILE A 63 -2.49 -7.49 -10.25
CA ILE A 63 -2.12 -7.11 -8.87
C ILE A 63 -1.87 -8.33 -8.01
N GLU A 64 -0.93 -8.19 -7.08
CA GLU A 64 -0.71 -9.12 -5.99
C GLU A 64 -1.20 -8.51 -4.67
N CYS A 65 -1.91 -9.33 -3.90
CA CYS A 65 -2.38 -8.94 -2.58
C CYS A 65 -1.29 -9.23 -1.57
N LEU A 66 -0.83 -8.17 -0.89
CA LEU A 66 0.11 -8.31 0.21
C LEU A 66 -0.71 -8.73 1.43
N GLU A 67 -0.30 -9.81 2.09
CA GLU A 67 -0.86 -10.12 3.39
C GLU A 67 -0.58 -8.94 4.33
N PRO A 68 -1.52 -8.58 5.22
CA PRO A 68 -1.27 -7.54 6.22
C PRO A 68 -0.23 -8.07 7.21
N SER A 69 1.05 -7.98 6.85
CA SER A 69 2.14 -8.06 7.82
C SER A 69 1.99 -6.88 8.77
N ALA A 70 2.12 -7.16 10.06
CA ALA A 70 1.88 -6.20 11.12
C ALA A 70 2.60 -4.85 10.86
N PRO A 71 2.03 -3.70 11.29
CA PRO A 71 2.70 -2.41 11.16
C PRO A 71 3.97 -2.43 12.03
N GLY A 72 5.14 -2.68 11.43
CA GLY A 72 6.36 -2.80 12.21
C GLY A 72 7.64 -3.30 11.53
N GLU A 73 7.82 -3.14 10.22
CA GLU A 73 9.14 -3.31 9.60
C GLU A 73 9.67 -1.98 9.08
N THR A 74 9.81 -1.01 9.98
CA THR A 74 10.82 0.03 9.82
C THR A 74 12.09 -0.53 10.44
N SER A 75 13.08 -0.88 9.61
CA SER A 75 14.46 -1.00 10.09
C SER A 75 14.97 0.39 10.48
N GLU A 76 14.58 0.85 11.66
CA GLU A 76 15.27 1.92 12.38
C GLU A 76 15.46 1.47 13.82
N GLN A 77 16.61 0.84 14.06
CA GLN A 77 17.17 0.69 15.40
C GLN A 77 17.43 2.09 15.96
N THR A 78 16.42 2.70 16.59
CA THR A 78 16.64 3.87 17.44
C THR A 78 17.17 3.36 18.78
N THR A 79 18.49 3.17 18.87
CA THR A 79 19.18 3.11 20.16
C THR A 79 18.99 4.45 20.85
N THR A 80 17.99 4.54 21.72
CA THR A 80 17.94 5.63 22.70
C THR A 80 18.92 5.26 23.81
N ARG A 81 20.12 5.84 23.76
CA ARG A 81 21.08 5.73 24.87
C ARG A 81 20.49 6.53 26.04
N ALA A 82 20.07 5.85 27.09
CA ALA A 82 19.68 6.49 28.35
C ALA A 82 20.85 7.36 28.83
N LEU A 83 20.62 8.67 28.87
CA LEU A 83 21.49 9.58 29.59
C LEU A 83 20.97 9.65 31.02
N ARG A 84 21.74 9.01 31.91
CA ARG A 84 21.77 9.05 33.38
C ARG A 84 21.03 7.93 34.09
#